data_AF-A0A1V6AZS4-F1
#
_entry.id   AF-A0A1V6AZS4-F1
#
_cell.length_a   1.000
_cell.length_b   1.000
_cell.length_c   1.000
_cell.angle_alpha   90.00
_cell.angle_beta   90.00
_cell.angle_gamma   90.00
#
_symmetry.space_group_name_H-M   'P 1'
#
loop_
_entity.id
_entity.type
_entity.pdbx_description
1 polymer ?
#
loop_
_entity_poly.entity_id
_entity_poly.type
_entity_poly.pdbx_seq_one_letter_code
_entity_poly.pdbx_strand_id
1 'polypeptide(L)'
;MESVRVIKCPGCMAPLPQGAPDIKVVTCEYCLNTYTLQEAENETEKLRNEVKKWISDIAGNKGVGVIDELSRLHIYRNSLYPPIRIAAERATEIYQPVRYLPLISFPLIDSIPKNPFQEALSYTPDIKILTENLKGVVSQIQAPELAAFAVGDSEKIQLKFNEVSCLELVYLSNMRHGVAQYNEEGFRQSLVNVKALEELYGSTIVLAKESDPSAVSFLSGLLKRLDAVKEWLNIMLQLWKVSDGIVAEPLIQRLQKTITDCENAALMLESSGREPRDTVPAVSGTREDARVMKILCDCVSIFSDTGCAESGIEFEKFLQMLRQTFTGAMPANANIDWMDDYIGNMSVYLGAREGKTEVAVVNDFGWVKAVSEAGCKSSIFSGKETVNSVEHILLPCWTAAIHFSEQSGIIWKKGQGAAGYLYCEAGRPDGDCFIEPGETELAVNTARAIEAPKSLAESAKIVAPVVCEDHAKWKMKKFIADSQQYSNSHVKMIGMVYLPAALVRYANKKTQRVAYLLPNVNGSELNSMDFTNVTIGNSQILTISK
;
A
#
# COMPACT_ATOMS: atom_id res chain seq x y z
N MET A 1 -1.20 -49.63 -11.74
CA MET A 1 -0.43 -48.71 -10.88
C MET A 1 -1.37 -48.22 -9.81
N GLU A 2 -1.17 -48.61 -8.54
CA GLU A 2 -1.91 -47.99 -7.45
C GLU A 2 -1.57 -46.50 -7.40
N SER A 3 -2.59 -45.64 -7.50
CA SER A 3 -2.40 -44.21 -7.33
C SER A 3 -1.89 -43.97 -5.92
N VAL A 4 -0.71 -43.36 -5.82
CA VAL A 4 -0.13 -42.87 -4.57
C VAL A 4 -1.21 -42.07 -3.81
N ARG A 5 -1.62 -42.54 -2.62
CA ARG A 5 -2.70 -41.91 -1.84
C ARG A 5 -2.23 -40.56 -1.32
N VAL A 6 -2.83 -39.48 -1.81
CA VAL A 6 -2.58 -38.13 -1.30
C VAL A 6 -3.43 -37.91 -0.05
N ILE A 7 -2.79 -37.86 1.11
CA ILE A 7 -3.43 -37.51 2.38
C ILE A 7 -3.67 -36.00 2.37
N LYS A 8 -4.84 -35.55 2.83
CA LYS A 8 -5.19 -34.14 2.87
C LYS A 8 -5.28 -33.62 4.31
N CYS A 9 -4.98 -32.34 4.48
CA CYS A 9 -5.13 -31.66 5.76
C CYS A 9 -6.61 -31.60 6.16
N PRO A 10 -7.00 -32.08 7.36
CA PRO A 10 -8.40 -32.02 7.81
C PRO A 10 -8.99 -30.61 7.89
N GLY A 11 -8.16 -29.58 8.05
CA GLY A 11 -8.59 -28.18 8.18
C GLY A 11 -8.70 -27.45 6.85
N CYS A 12 -7.63 -27.43 6.03
CA CYS A 12 -7.62 -26.64 4.79
C CYS A 12 -7.72 -27.48 3.51
N MET A 13 -7.81 -28.81 3.61
CA MET A 13 -7.84 -29.74 2.47
C MET A 13 -6.63 -29.72 1.53
N ALA A 14 -5.61 -28.93 1.85
CA ALA A 14 -4.34 -28.94 1.13
C ALA A 14 -3.65 -30.32 1.26
N PRO A 15 -2.85 -30.72 0.26
CA PRO A 15 -2.09 -31.96 0.34
C PRO A 15 -1.13 -31.90 1.53
N LEU A 16 -1.04 -32.99 2.30
CA LEU A 16 -0.01 -33.16 3.32
C LEU A 16 1.16 -33.95 2.73
N PRO A 17 2.40 -33.66 3.14
CA PRO A 17 3.56 -34.45 2.75
C PRO A 17 3.36 -35.90 3.18
N GLN A 18 3.72 -36.84 2.30
CA GLN A 18 3.75 -38.25 2.67
C GLN A 18 4.89 -38.46 3.67
N GLY A 19 4.53 -38.70 4.92
CA GLY A 19 5.50 -38.86 5.99
C GLY A 19 6.37 -40.11 5.80
N ALA A 20 7.62 -40.04 6.28
CA ALA A 20 8.37 -41.25 6.63
C ALA A 20 7.55 -42.08 7.64
N PRO A 21 7.67 -43.42 7.65
CA PRO A 21 6.83 -44.32 8.45
C PRO A 21 6.80 -44.03 9.98
N ASP A 22 7.71 -43.20 10.48
CA ASP A 22 7.85 -42.85 11.90
C ASP A 22 7.16 -41.54 12.31
N ILE A 23 6.57 -40.77 11.39
CA ILE A 23 5.94 -39.48 11.68
C ILE A 23 4.50 -39.69 12.20
N LYS A 24 4.28 -39.44 13.50
CA LYS A 24 2.95 -39.55 14.14
C LYS A 24 2.12 -38.27 14.09
N VAL A 25 2.78 -37.11 13.98
CA VAL A 25 2.16 -35.78 14.03
C VAL A 25 2.70 -34.97 12.86
N VAL A 26 1.79 -34.31 12.13
CA VAL A 26 2.09 -33.49 10.96
C VAL A 26 1.52 -32.09 11.17
N THR A 27 2.37 -31.08 11.02
CA THR A 27 1.95 -29.67 10.93
C THR A 27 1.72 -29.32 9.47
N CYS A 28 0.54 -28.78 9.16
CA CYS A 28 0.20 -28.38 7.81
C CYS A 28 0.88 -27.05 7.45
N GLU A 29 1.77 -27.03 6.47
CA GLU A 29 2.46 -25.81 6.01
C GLU A 29 1.53 -24.71 5.45
N TYR A 30 0.30 -25.07 5.07
CA TYR A 30 -0.68 -24.12 4.52
C TYR A 30 -1.44 -23.37 5.61
N CYS A 31 -1.82 -24.05 6.69
CA CYS A 31 -2.68 -23.50 7.73
C CYS A 31 -2.09 -23.50 9.14
N LEU A 32 -0.89 -24.07 9.30
CA LEU A 32 -0.14 -24.22 10.55
C LEU A 32 -0.82 -25.06 11.64
N ASN A 33 -2.00 -25.60 11.39
CA ASN A 33 -2.64 -26.54 12.30
C ASN A 33 -1.90 -27.88 12.32
N THR A 34 -1.86 -28.48 13.50
CA THR A 34 -1.22 -29.76 13.77
C THR A 34 -2.25 -30.87 13.91
N TYR A 35 -2.02 -32.00 13.26
CA TYR A 35 -2.89 -33.18 13.30
C TYR A 35 -2.06 -34.44 13.50
N THR A 36 -2.67 -35.49 14.02
CA THR A 36 -2.08 -36.83 13.90
C THR A 36 -2.21 -37.32 12.47
N LEU A 37 -1.23 -38.10 11.99
CA LEU A 37 -1.31 -38.70 10.64
C LEU A 37 -2.58 -39.58 10.51
N GLN A 38 -2.92 -40.31 11.58
CA GLN A 38 -4.10 -41.15 11.65
C GLN A 38 -5.41 -40.36 11.52
N GLU A 39 -5.53 -39.18 12.13
CA GLU A 39 -6.70 -38.30 11.94
C GLU A 39 -6.84 -37.86 10.49
N ALA A 40 -5.74 -37.46 9.84
CA ALA A 40 -5.74 -37.04 8.45
C ALA A 40 -6.11 -38.18 7.48
N GLU A 41 -5.60 -39.39 7.73
CA GLU A 41 -5.93 -40.59 6.97
C GLU A 41 -7.40 -41.00 7.12
N ASN A 42 -7.88 -41.09 8.38
CA ASN A 42 -9.26 -41.45 8.68
C ASN A 42 -10.24 -40.49 8.01
N GLU A 43 -9.95 -39.19 8.07
CA GLU A 43 -10.82 -38.17 7.49
C GLU A 43 -10.79 -38.19 5.95
N THR A 44 -9.61 -38.42 5.36
CA THR A 44 -9.48 -38.59 3.90
C THR A 44 -10.27 -39.81 3.41
N GLU A 45 -10.18 -40.93 4.14
CA GLU A 45 -10.90 -42.17 3.80
C GLU A 45 -12.41 -42.03 4.00
N LYS A 46 -12.84 -41.36 5.08
CA LYS A 46 -14.25 -41.04 5.33
C LYS A 46 -14.85 -40.24 4.17
N LEU A 47 -14.22 -39.12 3.80
CA LEU A 47 -14.68 -38.28 2.70
C LEU A 47 -14.73 -39.06 1.37
N ARG A 48 -13.73 -39.89 1.10
CA ARG A 48 -13.72 -40.73 -0.10
C ARG A 48 -14.89 -41.69 -0.15
N ASN A 49 -15.19 -42.35 0.96
CA ASN A 49 -16.30 -43.31 1.04
C ASN A 49 -17.67 -42.60 0.92
N GLU A 50 -17.80 -41.40 1.48
CA GLU A 50 -18.98 -40.55 1.29
C GLU A 50 -19.18 -40.18 -0.19
N VAL A 51 -18.12 -39.77 -0.90
CA VAL A 51 -18.20 -39.45 -2.33
C VAL A 51 -18.53 -40.68 -3.19
N LYS A 52 -17.90 -41.83 -2.93
CA LYS A 52 -18.21 -43.08 -3.63
C LYS A 52 -19.68 -43.48 -3.46
N LYS A 53 -20.18 -43.40 -2.23
CA LYS A 53 -21.58 -43.71 -1.93
C LYS A 53 -22.51 -42.76 -2.69
N TRP A 54 -22.26 -41.45 -2.63
CA TRP A 54 -23.03 -40.45 -3.35
C TRP A 54 -23.06 -40.68 -4.87
N ILE A 55 -21.92 -40.97 -5.50
CA ILE A 55 -21.86 -41.30 -6.93
C ILE A 55 -22.64 -42.57 -7.24
N SER A 56 -22.52 -43.61 -6.40
CA SER A 56 -23.22 -44.89 -6.57
C SER A 56 -24.73 -44.74 -6.49
N ASP A 57 -25.22 -43.88 -5.58
CA ASP A 57 -26.64 -43.58 -5.41
C ASP A 57 -27.22 -42.86 -6.65
N ILE A 58 -26.41 -42.10 -7.38
CA ILE A 58 -26.82 -41.34 -8.58
C ILE A 58 -26.64 -42.12 -9.89
N ALA A 59 -25.47 -42.75 -10.09
CA ALA A 59 -25.11 -43.44 -11.32
C ALA A 59 -25.56 -44.92 -11.34
N GLY A 60 -26.07 -45.42 -10.21
CA GLY A 60 -26.34 -46.83 -9.96
C GLY A 60 -25.07 -47.61 -9.64
N ASN A 61 -25.19 -48.74 -8.91
CA ASN A 61 -24.07 -49.59 -8.47
C ASN A 61 -23.26 -50.26 -9.60
N LYS A 62 -23.42 -49.83 -10.87
CA LYS A 62 -22.63 -50.32 -12.00
C LYS A 62 -21.29 -49.60 -11.99
N GLY A 63 -20.19 -50.36 -12.00
CA GLY A 63 -18.85 -49.78 -12.04
C GLY A 63 -18.67 -48.85 -13.24
N VAL A 64 -17.93 -47.75 -13.06
CA VAL A 64 -17.74 -46.70 -14.08
C VAL A 64 -17.22 -47.24 -15.42
N GLY A 65 -16.43 -48.32 -15.40
CA GLY A 65 -15.93 -48.98 -16.61
C GLY A 65 -16.97 -49.77 -17.42
N VAL A 66 -18.21 -49.92 -16.92
CA VAL A 66 -19.31 -50.62 -17.60
C VAL A 66 -20.24 -49.64 -18.33
N ILE A 67 -20.13 -48.33 -18.04
CA ILE A 67 -20.96 -47.27 -18.61
C ILE A 67 -20.22 -46.65 -19.80
N ASP A 68 -20.86 -46.59 -20.97
CA ASP A 68 -20.29 -45.96 -22.15
C ASP A 68 -20.07 -44.45 -21.95
N GLU A 69 -19.23 -43.85 -22.79
CA GLU A 69 -18.84 -42.44 -22.66
C GLU A 69 -20.01 -41.45 -22.77
N LEU A 70 -20.96 -41.69 -23.69
CA LEU A 70 -22.12 -40.82 -23.86
C LEU A 70 -23.06 -40.89 -22.65
N SER A 71 -23.27 -42.08 -22.12
CA SER A 71 -24.03 -42.28 -20.88
C SER A 71 -23.34 -41.61 -19.68
N ARG A 72 -22.02 -41.72 -19.55
CA ARG A 72 -21.26 -41.03 -18.50
C ARG A 72 -21.38 -39.52 -18.60
N LEU A 73 -21.27 -38.97 -19.81
CA LEU A 73 -21.45 -37.54 -20.08
C LEU A 73 -22.88 -37.07 -19.73
N HIS A 74 -23.90 -37.85 -20.08
CA HIS A 74 -25.29 -37.56 -19.74
C HIS A 74 -25.53 -37.54 -18.23
N ILE A 75 -25.04 -38.56 -17.51
CA ILE A 75 -25.13 -38.64 -16.04
C ILE A 75 -24.40 -37.45 -15.40
N TYR A 76 -23.22 -37.10 -15.91
CA TYR A 76 -22.47 -35.94 -15.43
C TYR A 76 -23.29 -34.65 -15.52
N ARG A 77 -23.74 -34.31 -16.73
CA ARG A 77 -24.43 -33.05 -17.01
C ARG A 77 -25.75 -32.90 -16.26
N ASN A 78 -26.50 -34.00 -16.11
CA ASN A 78 -27.87 -33.93 -15.59
C ASN A 78 -27.97 -34.25 -14.10
N SER A 79 -27.05 -35.04 -13.54
CA SER A 79 -27.22 -35.58 -12.19
C SER A 79 -26.05 -35.30 -11.26
N LEU A 80 -24.79 -35.34 -11.73
CA LEU A 80 -23.62 -35.15 -10.87
C LEU A 80 -23.16 -33.69 -10.78
N TYR A 81 -23.06 -32.99 -11.91
CA TYR A 81 -22.51 -31.62 -11.96
C TYR A 81 -23.44 -30.55 -11.35
N PRO A 82 -24.75 -30.52 -11.64
CA PRO A 82 -25.63 -29.48 -11.10
C PRO A 82 -25.60 -29.32 -9.57
N PRO A 83 -25.70 -30.39 -8.75
CA PRO A 83 -25.64 -30.26 -7.30
C PRO A 83 -24.24 -29.81 -6.81
N ILE A 84 -23.15 -30.26 -7.46
CA ILE A 84 -21.80 -29.80 -7.13
C ILE A 84 -21.64 -28.30 -7.40
N ARG A 85 -22.10 -27.83 -8.56
CA ARG A 85 -22.04 -26.41 -8.92
C ARG A 85 -22.78 -25.56 -7.89
N ILE A 86 -24.01 -25.94 -7.53
CA ILE A 86 -24.80 -25.23 -6.52
C ILE A 86 -24.12 -25.25 -5.16
N ALA A 87 -23.53 -26.38 -4.76
CA ALA A 87 -22.82 -26.48 -3.49
C ALA A 87 -21.56 -25.58 -3.46
N ALA A 88 -20.79 -25.55 -4.55
CA ALA A 88 -19.62 -24.68 -4.69
C ALA A 88 -19.99 -23.20 -4.70
N GLU A 89 -21.05 -22.82 -5.43
CA GLU A 89 -21.57 -21.45 -5.45
C GLU A 89 -21.99 -21.02 -4.05
N ARG A 90 -22.82 -21.82 -3.34
CA ARG A 90 -23.25 -21.51 -1.97
C ARG A 90 -22.11 -21.43 -0.97
N ALA A 91 -21.13 -22.34 -1.06
CA ALA A 91 -20.01 -22.37 -0.15
C ALA A 91 -19.05 -21.18 -0.34
N THR A 92 -19.09 -20.52 -1.51
CA THR A 92 -18.20 -19.39 -1.84
C THR A 92 -18.92 -18.05 -1.91
N GLU A 93 -20.25 -18.02 -2.01
CA GLU A 93 -21.07 -16.82 -2.25
C GLU A 93 -20.77 -15.67 -1.29
N ILE A 94 -20.71 -15.95 0.02
CA ILE A 94 -20.50 -14.94 1.06
C ILE A 94 -19.08 -14.33 0.98
N TYR A 95 -18.14 -15.03 0.33
CA TYR A 95 -16.73 -14.65 0.27
C TYR A 95 -16.29 -14.17 -1.11
N GLN A 96 -17.17 -14.15 -2.10
CA GLN A 96 -16.91 -13.51 -3.39
C GLN A 96 -16.41 -12.05 -3.23
N PRO A 97 -16.94 -11.22 -2.29
CA PRO A 97 -16.46 -9.85 -2.13
C PRO A 97 -14.98 -9.76 -1.74
N VAL A 98 -14.42 -10.77 -1.06
CA VAL A 98 -13.02 -10.74 -0.58
C VAL A 98 -12.03 -11.40 -1.52
N ARG A 99 -12.50 -12.06 -2.58
CA ARG A 99 -11.68 -12.85 -3.50
C ARG A 99 -10.52 -12.04 -4.08
N TYR A 100 -10.78 -10.78 -4.38
CA TYR A 100 -9.86 -9.94 -5.14
C TYR A 100 -9.26 -8.77 -4.36
N LEU A 101 -9.67 -8.60 -3.10
CA LEU A 101 -9.15 -7.57 -2.20
C LEU A 101 -7.64 -7.72 -1.92
N PRO A 102 -6.99 -6.70 -1.33
CA PRO A 102 -5.55 -6.73 -1.08
C PRO A 102 -5.07 -8.00 -0.37
N LEU A 103 -3.86 -8.42 -0.72
CA LEU A 103 -3.24 -9.65 -0.23
C LEU A 103 -2.07 -9.38 0.71
N ILE A 104 -1.54 -8.15 0.70
CA ILE A 104 -0.37 -7.78 1.48
C ILE A 104 -0.63 -6.56 2.37
N SER A 105 0.06 -6.54 3.51
CA SER A 105 0.13 -5.41 4.45
C SER A 105 1.42 -5.55 5.25
N PHE A 106 1.83 -4.48 5.93
CA PHE A 106 2.92 -4.52 6.91
C PHE A 106 2.59 -3.57 8.07
N PRO A 107 3.27 -3.70 9.24
CA PRO A 107 2.83 -3.07 10.50
C PRO A 107 2.59 -1.57 10.45
N LEU A 108 3.28 -0.84 9.56
CA LEU A 108 3.10 0.60 9.43
C LEU A 108 1.73 0.96 8.87
N ILE A 109 1.23 0.20 7.90
CA ILE A 109 -0.07 0.45 7.26
C ILE A 109 -1.21 0.14 8.23
N ASP A 110 -1.06 -0.86 9.10
CA ASP A 110 -2.05 -1.18 10.14
C ASP A 110 -2.26 -0.05 11.16
N SER A 111 -1.41 0.98 11.16
CA SER A 111 -1.59 2.15 12.02
C SER A 111 -2.61 3.17 11.49
N ILE A 112 -3.06 3.06 10.23
CA ILE A 112 -4.05 3.99 9.66
C ILE A 112 -5.49 3.53 9.93
N PRO A 113 -6.44 4.45 10.18
CA PRO A 113 -7.83 4.10 10.44
C PRO A 113 -8.53 3.35 9.31
N LYS A 114 -8.25 3.73 8.05
CA LYS A 114 -8.86 3.13 6.85
C LYS A 114 -7.83 2.30 6.09
N ASN A 115 -7.56 1.09 6.59
CA ASN A 115 -6.68 0.12 5.93
C ASN A 115 -7.48 -0.89 5.08
N PRO A 116 -7.34 -0.87 3.74
CA PRO A 116 -8.01 -1.83 2.84
C PRO A 116 -7.71 -3.31 3.16
N PHE A 117 -6.51 -3.62 3.65
CA PHE A 117 -6.15 -4.99 4.02
C PHE A 117 -6.88 -5.46 5.28
N GLN A 118 -7.04 -4.59 6.29
CA GLN A 118 -7.79 -4.96 7.51
C GLN A 118 -9.27 -5.17 7.20
N GLU A 119 -9.84 -4.37 6.30
CA GLU A 119 -11.18 -4.62 5.77
C GLU A 119 -11.25 -6.00 5.10
N ALA A 120 -10.32 -6.31 4.19
CA ALA A 120 -10.25 -7.61 3.53
C ALA A 120 -10.11 -8.78 4.52
N LEU A 121 -9.25 -8.63 5.53
CA LEU A 121 -9.02 -9.63 6.58
C LEU A 121 -10.27 -9.85 7.42
N SER A 122 -11.00 -8.79 7.78
CA SER A 122 -12.22 -8.89 8.60
C SER A 122 -13.36 -9.68 7.95
N TYR A 123 -13.41 -9.69 6.62
CA TYR A 123 -14.37 -10.46 5.84
C TYR A 123 -13.80 -11.82 5.37
N THR A 124 -12.51 -12.06 5.58
CA THR A 124 -11.87 -13.32 5.20
C THR A 124 -12.30 -14.40 6.20
N PRO A 125 -12.82 -15.55 5.74
CA PRO A 125 -13.28 -16.60 6.64
C PRO A 125 -12.12 -17.21 7.42
N ASP A 126 -12.38 -17.50 8.69
CA ASP A 126 -11.46 -18.32 9.47
C ASP A 126 -11.41 -19.76 8.92
N ILE A 127 -10.38 -20.49 9.33
CA ILE A 127 -10.19 -21.85 8.84
C ILE A 127 -11.31 -22.80 9.21
N LYS A 128 -11.98 -22.62 10.35
CA LYS A 128 -13.05 -23.52 10.80
C LYS A 128 -14.24 -23.42 9.86
N ILE A 129 -14.63 -22.19 9.51
CA ILE A 129 -15.72 -21.93 8.59
C ILE A 129 -15.39 -22.50 7.20
N LEU A 130 -14.14 -22.35 6.74
CA LEU A 130 -13.69 -22.96 5.50
C LEU A 130 -13.76 -24.49 5.55
N THR A 131 -13.32 -25.10 6.65
CA THR A 131 -13.40 -26.56 6.84
C THR A 131 -14.85 -27.05 6.79
N GLU A 132 -15.76 -26.38 7.49
CA GLU A 132 -17.17 -26.80 7.58
C GLU A 132 -17.88 -26.69 6.23
N ASN A 133 -17.61 -25.63 5.46
CA ASN A 133 -18.37 -25.32 4.25
C ASN A 133 -17.76 -25.90 2.96
N LEU A 134 -16.42 -25.98 2.84
CA LEU A 134 -15.77 -26.32 1.57
C LEU A 134 -15.29 -27.76 1.51
N LYS A 135 -14.99 -28.40 2.64
CA LYS A 135 -14.32 -29.70 2.68
C LYS A 135 -15.04 -30.80 1.91
N GLY A 136 -16.35 -30.93 2.11
CA GLY A 136 -17.17 -31.90 1.41
C GLY A 136 -17.23 -31.61 -0.10
N VAL A 137 -17.39 -30.34 -0.47
CA VAL A 137 -17.50 -29.89 -1.87
C VAL A 137 -16.18 -30.10 -2.62
N VAL A 138 -15.05 -29.67 -2.06
CA VAL A 138 -13.71 -29.88 -2.63
C VAL A 138 -13.41 -31.37 -2.78
N SER A 139 -13.80 -32.18 -1.79
CA SER A 139 -13.60 -33.63 -1.85
C SER A 139 -14.42 -34.29 -2.96
N GLN A 140 -15.64 -33.83 -3.21
CA GLN A 140 -16.46 -34.27 -4.34
C GLN A 140 -15.83 -33.86 -5.68
N ILE A 141 -15.43 -32.59 -5.81
CA ILE A 141 -14.85 -32.03 -7.05
C ILE A 141 -13.57 -32.77 -7.44
N GLN A 142 -12.69 -33.04 -6.48
CA GLN A 142 -11.39 -33.68 -6.70
C GLN A 142 -11.45 -35.22 -6.73
N ALA A 143 -12.62 -35.82 -6.58
CA ALA A 143 -12.73 -37.27 -6.53
C ALA A 143 -12.39 -37.91 -7.89
N PRO A 144 -11.44 -38.87 -7.94
CA PRO A 144 -11.15 -39.61 -9.17
C PRO A 144 -12.39 -40.30 -9.75
N GLU A 145 -13.29 -40.73 -8.87
CA GLU A 145 -14.55 -41.36 -9.23
C GLU A 145 -15.47 -40.40 -9.99
N LEU A 146 -15.48 -39.10 -9.67
CA LEU A 146 -16.24 -38.08 -10.40
C LEU A 146 -15.55 -37.71 -11.72
N ALA A 147 -14.22 -37.58 -11.70
CA ALA A 147 -13.42 -37.25 -12.89
C ALA A 147 -13.64 -38.25 -14.05
N ALA A 148 -13.94 -39.51 -13.71
CA ALA A 148 -14.25 -40.53 -14.70
C ALA A 148 -15.60 -40.32 -15.45
N PHE A 149 -16.47 -39.42 -14.97
CA PHE A 149 -17.70 -38.98 -15.65
C PHE A 149 -17.54 -37.66 -16.41
N ALA A 150 -16.61 -36.79 -16.02
CA ALA A 150 -16.25 -35.55 -16.71
C ALA A 150 -15.35 -35.84 -17.94
N VAL A 151 -15.89 -36.55 -18.93
CA VAL A 151 -15.11 -37.10 -20.05
C VAL A 151 -14.75 -36.06 -21.13
N GLY A 152 -15.62 -35.07 -21.37
CA GLY A 152 -15.40 -34.00 -22.34
C GLY A 152 -14.57 -32.83 -21.80
N ASP A 153 -13.96 -32.07 -22.70
CA ASP A 153 -13.08 -30.95 -22.33
C ASP A 153 -13.85 -29.82 -21.64
N SER A 154 -15.07 -29.52 -22.10
CA SER A 154 -15.95 -28.54 -21.45
C SER A 154 -16.28 -28.94 -20.00
N GLU A 155 -16.57 -30.22 -19.75
CA GLU A 155 -16.89 -30.74 -18.42
C GLU A 155 -15.68 -30.72 -17.49
N LYS A 156 -14.49 -31.07 -18.00
CA LYS A 156 -13.24 -30.96 -17.22
C LYS A 156 -12.96 -29.52 -16.84
N ILE A 157 -13.15 -28.59 -17.77
CA ILE A 157 -12.98 -27.15 -17.53
C ILE A 157 -14.00 -26.66 -16.48
N GLN A 158 -15.28 -27.03 -16.62
CA GLN A 158 -16.33 -26.68 -15.66
C GLN A 158 -16.02 -27.20 -14.24
N LEU A 159 -15.58 -28.45 -14.13
CA LEU A 159 -15.18 -29.03 -12.85
C LEU A 159 -13.96 -28.30 -12.27
N LYS A 160 -13.00 -27.94 -13.13
CA LYS A 160 -11.80 -27.21 -12.73
C LYS A 160 -12.14 -25.80 -12.22
N PHE A 161 -13.07 -25.08 -12.85
CA PHE A 161 -13.49 -23.77 -12.36
C PHE A 161 -14.20 -23.82 -10.99
N ASN A 162 -14.97 -24.88 -10.73
CA ASN A 162 -15.52 -25.10 -9.39
C ASN A 162 -14.41 -25.39 -8.37
N GLU A 163 -13.41 -26.20 -8.75
CA GLU A 163 -12.22 -26.45 -7.91
C GLU A 163 -11.50 -25.15 -7.57
N VAL A 164 -11.23 -24.32 -8.58
CA VAL A 164 -10.59 -23.01 -8.42
C VAL A 164 -11.37 -22.17 -7.44
N SER A 165 -12.68 -22.02 -7.64
CA SER A 165 -13.52 -21.17 -6.80
C SER A 165 -13.48 -21.57 -5.32
N CYS A 166 -13.41 -22.87 -5.02
CA CYS A 166 -13.34 -23.35 -3.64
C CYS A 166 -11.92 -23.26 -3.03
N LEU A 167 -10.90 -23.75 -3.74
CA LEU A 167 -9.53 -23.82 -3.20
C LEU A 167 -8.87 -22.46 -3.12
N GLU A 168 -9.16 -21.58 -4.07
CA GLU A 168 -8.61 -20.23 -4.07
C GLU A 168 -8.99 -19.47 -2.81
N LEU A 169 -10.24 -19.59 -2.36
CA LEU A 169 -10.70 -19.00 -1.11
C LEU A 169 -9.89 -19.49 0.10
N VAL A 170 -9.56 -20.79 0.14
CA VAL A 170 -8.73 -21.36 1.21
C VAL A 170 -7.33 -20.76 1.19
N TYR A 171 -6.68 -20.76 0.02
CA TYR A 171 -5.30 -20.28 -0.10
C TYR A 171 -5.19 -18.78 0.15
N LEU A 172 -6.13 -17.97 -0.37
CA LEU A 172 -6.19 -16.53 -0.11
C LEU A 172 -6.45 -16.23 1.37
N SER A 173 -7.31 -17.02 2.03
CA SER A 173 -7.56 -16.84 3.46
C SER A 173 -6.32 -17.13 4.29
N ASN A 174 -5.69 -18.30 4.10
CA ASN A 174 -4.47 -18.67 4.82
C ASN A 174 -3.35 -17.67 4.58
N MET A 175 -3.23 -17.16 3.35
CA MET A 175 -2.25 -16.15 2.98
C MET A 175 -2.47 -14.84 3.75
N ARG A 176 -3.69 -14.28 3.77
CA ARG A 176 -3.96 -13.04 4.53
C ARG A 176 -3.72 -13.21 6.02
N HIS A 177 -4.14 -14.34 6.60
CA HIS A 177 -3.88 -14.65 8.00
C HIS A 177 -2.38 -14.84 8.29
N GLY A 178 -1.62 -15.40 7.35
CA GLY A 178 -0.17 -15.52 7.44
C GLY A 178 0.52 -14.15 7.41
N VAL A 179 0.17 -13.30 6.43
CA VAL A 179 0.70 -11.92 6.32
C VAL A 179 0.43 -11.11 7.58
N ALA A 180 -0.78 -11.20 8.15
CA ALA A 180 -1.20 -10.43 9.32
C ALA A 180 -0.40 -10.75 10.60
N GLN A 181 0.38 -11.84 10.62
CA GLN A 181 1.21 -12.21 11.77
C GLN A 181 2.54 -11.44 11.85
N TYR A 182 2.99 -10.84 10.74
CA TYR A 182 4.25 -10.09 10.65
C TYR A 182 5.47 -10.80 11.26
N ASN A 183 5.64 -12.09 10.92
CA ASN A 183 6.77 -12.88 11.36
C ASN A 183 7.19 -13.90 10.28
N GLU A 184 8.34 -14.53 10.48
CA GLU A 184 8.91 -15.48 9.52
C GLU A 184 7.96 -16.64 9.18
N GLU A 185 7.28 -17.20 10.17
CA GLU A 185 6.37 -18.33 10.00
C GLU A 185 5.15 -17.94 9.15
N GLY A 186 4.53 -16.79 9.44
CA GLY A 186 3.39 -16.26 8.70
C GLY A 186 3.74 -15.90 7.25
N PHE A 187 4.94 -15.34 6.99
CA PHE A 187 5.40 -15.08 5.63
C PHE A 187 5.69 -16.36 4.86
N ARG A 188 6.28 -17.38 5.49
CA ARG A 188 6.51 -18.70 4.86
C ARG A 188 5.20 -19.42 4.56
N GLN A 189 4.25 -19.40 5.50
CA GLN A 189 2.89 -19.90 5.28
C GLN A 189 2.26 -19.23 4.06
N SER A 190 2.40 -17.89 3.95
CA SER A 190 1.86 -17.13 2.82
C SER A 190 2.50 -17.53 1.50
N LEU A 191 3.82 -17.73 1.45
CA LEU A 191 4.54 -18.19 0.25
C LEU A 191 4.05 -19.56 -0.24
N VAL A 192 3.81 -20.49 0.68
CA VAL A 192 3.29 -21.83 0.35
C VAL A 192 1.90 -21.72 -0.30
N ASN A 193 1.02 -20.87 0.25
CA ASN A 193 -0.31 -20.65 -0.31
C ASN A 193 -0.26 -19.91 -1.66
N VAL A 194 0.64 -18.94 -1.85
CA VAL A 194 0.89 -18.29 -3.15
C VAL A 194 1.30 -19.32 -4.20
N LYS A 195 2.22 -20.22 -3.87
CA LYS A 195 2.65 -21.29 -4.80
C LYS A 195 1.50 -22.22 -5.18
N ALA A 196 0.63 -22.57 -4.24
CA ALA A 196 -0.53 -23.40 -4.55
C ALA A 196 -1.54 -22.68 -5.44
N LEU A 197 -1.72 -21.37 -5.28
CA LEU A 197 -2.51 -20.55 -6.20
C LEU A 197 -1.87 -20.48 -7.60
N GLU A 198 -0.54 -20.35 -7.69
CA GLU A 198 0.19 -20.38 -8.97
C GLU A 198 -0.07 -21.70 -9.73
N GLU A 199 0.03 -22.84 -9.05
CA GLU A 199 -0.25 -24.17 -9.62
C GLU A 199 -1.73 -24.33 -10.02
N LEU A 200 -2.65 -23.83 -9.19
CA LEU A 200 -4.09 -23.87 -9.42
C LEU A 200 -4.49 -23.05 -10.65
N TYR A 201 -4.00 -21.83 -10.78
CA TYR A 201 -4.26 -20.98 -11.95
C TYR A 201 -3.54 -21.47 -13.20
N GLY A 202 -2.27 -21.85 -13.09
CA GLY A 202 -1.46 -22.34 -14.21
C GLY A 202 -2.08 -23.59 -14.86
N SER A 203 -2.50 -24.56 -14.04
CA SER A 203 -3.19 -25.76 -14.55
C SER A 203 -4.54 -25.44 -15.20
N THR A 204 -5.26 -24.44 -14.69
CA THR A 204 -6.54 -23.99 -15.26
C THR A 204 -6.35 -23.27 -16.59
N ILE A 205 -5.31 -22.44 -16.73
CA ILE A 205 -4.96 -21.76 -17.98
C ILE A 205 -4.65 -22.78 -19.09
N VAL A 206 -3.87 -23.82 -18.78
CA VAL A 206 -3.55 -24.89 -19.75
C VAL A 206 -4.82 -25.57 -20.24
N LEU A 207 -5.75 -25.88 -19.33
CA LEU A 207 -7.03 -26.52 -19.67
C LEU A 207 -7.97 -25.60 -20.46
N ALA A 208 -8.04 -24.32 -20.11
CA ALA A 208 -8.98 -23.37 -20.71
C ALA A 208 -8.48 -22.72 -22.02
N LYS A 209 -7.21 -22.95 -22.41
CA LYS A 209 -6.48 -22.22 -23.45
C LYS A 209 -7.25 -22.00 -24.75
N GLU A 210 -7.93 -23.03 -25.24
CA GLU A 210 -8.65 -23.00 -26.53
C GLU A 210 -10.15 -22.69 -26.37
N SER A 211 -10.67 -22.76 -25.14
CA SER A 211 -12.12 -22.71 -24.87
C SER A 211 -12.59 -21.39 -24.26
N ASP A 212 -11.77 -20.72 -23.45
CA ASP A 212 -12.12 -19.45 -22.79
C ASP A 212 -10.91 -18.49 -22.74
N PRO A 213 -10.63 -17.77 -23.85
CA PRO A 213 -9.51 -16.83 -23.93
C PRO A 213 -9.59 -15.70 -22.89
N SER A 214 -10.80 -15.26 -22.53
CA SER A 214 -10.99 -14.21 -21.53
C SER A 214 -10.62 -14.69 -20.13
N ALA A 215 -11.01 -15.91 -19.75
CA ALA A 215 -10.56 -16.51 -18.49
C ALA A 215 -9.05 -16.76 -18.47
N VAL A 216 -8.45 -17.18 -19.58
CA VAL A 216 -6.99 -17.35 -19.70
C VAL A 216 -6.26 -16.03 -19.47
N SER A 217 -6.73 -14.94 -20.09
CA SER A 217 -6.15 -13.61 -19.90
C SER A 217 -6.30 -13.14 -18.46
N PHE A 218 -7.49 -13.32 -17.87
CA PHE A 218 -7.78 -12.94 -16.49
C PHE A 218 -6.90 -13.71 -15.48
N LEU A 219 -6.84 -15.04 -15.59
CA LEU A 219 -6.00 -15.88 -14.71
C LEU A 219 -4.52 -15.59 -14.89
N SER A 220 -4.07 -15.29 -16.11
CA SER A 220 -2.69 -14.85 -16.36
C SER A 220 -2.37 -13.52 -15.68
N GLY A 221 -3.33 -12.59 -15.62
CA GLY A 221 -3.22 -11.35 -14.83
C GLY A 221 -3.10 -11.63 -13.33
N LEU A 222 -3.92 -12.54 -12.79
CA LEU A 222 -3.83 -12.95 -11.38
C LEU A 222 -2.50 -13.65 -11.07
N LEU A 223 -1.97 -14.48 -11.96
CA LEU A 223 -0.63 -15.08 -11.82
C LEU A 223 0.46 -14.02 -11.72
N LYS A 224 0.44 -12.99 -12.57
CA LYS A 224 1.41 -11.88 -12.50
C LYS A 224 1.31 -11.10 -11.18
N ARG A 225 0.09 -10.90 -10.66
CA ARG A 225 -0.11 -10.34 -9.31
C ARG A 225 0.54 -11.22 -8.25
N LEU A 226 0.36 -12.55 -8.32
CA LEU A 226 0.97 -13.49 -7.37
C LEU A 226 2.49 -13.51 -7.45
N ASP A 227 3.09 -13.42 -8.63
CA ASP A 227 4.54 -13.29 -8.81
C ASP A 227 5.07 -12.05 -8.06
N ALA A 228 4.36 -10.92 -8.17
CA ALA A 228 4.71 -9.69 -7.49
C ALA A 228 4.58 -9.83 -5.95
N VAL A 229 3.49 -10.44 -5.48
CA VAL A 229 3.28 -10.67 -4.04
C VAL A 229 4.30 -11.65 -3.47
N LYS A 230 4.68 -12.70 -4.21
CA LYS A 230 5.73 -13.64 -3.82
C LYS A 230 7.07 -12.94 -3.63
N GLU A 231 7.42 -12.04 -4.55
CA GLU A 231 8.64 -11.26 -4.45
C GLU A 231 8.61 -10.30 -3.25
N TRP A 232 7.47 -9.67 -3.00
CA TRP A 232 7.25 -8.86 -1.79
C TRP A 232 7.42 -9.69 -0.51
N LEU A 233 6.85 -10.90 -0.43
CA LEU A 233 7.03 -11.80 0.72
C LEU A 233 8.50 -12.20 0.94
N ASN A 234 9.24 -12.46 -0.14
CA ASN A 234 10.67 -12.77 -0.06
C ASN A 234 11.50 -11.57 0.44
N ILE A 235 11.12 -10.34 0.08
CA ILE A 235 11.76 -9.12 0.57
C ILE A 235 11.42 -8.90 2.04
N MET A 236 10.18 -9.12 2.45
CA MET A 236 9.76 -9.04 3.85
C MET A 236 10.49 -10.06 4.73
N LEU A 237 10.67 -11.31 4.27
CA LEU A 237 11.50 -12.30 4.96
C LEU A 237 12.95 -11.85 5.14
N GLN A 238 13.52 -11.14 4.16
CA GLN A 238 14.88 -10.60 4.27
C GLN A 238 14.94 -9.44 5.27
N LEU A 239 13.95 -8.56 5.27
CA LEU A 239 13.85 -7.42 6.19
C LEU A 239 13.58 -7.85 7.64
N TRP A 240 12.81 -8.92 7.84
CA TRP A 240 12.48 -9.46 9.17
C TRP A 240 13.56 -10.34 9.77
N LYS A 241 14.57 -10.73 8.99
CA LYS A 241 15.67 -11.54 9.49
C LYS A 241 16.57 -10.66 10.37
N VAL A 242 16.79 -11.10 11.60
CA VAL A 242 17.81 -10.49 12.48
C VAL A 242 19.16 -10.58 11.77
N SER A 243 19.78 -9.44 11.51
CA SER A 243 21.06 -9.33 10.80
C SER A 243 21.87 -8.15 11.35
N ASP A 244 23.20 -8.22 11.24
CA ASP A 244 24.12 -7.14 11.63
C ASP A 244 24.07 -5.94 10.68
N GLY A 245 23.19 -5.99 9.68
CA GLY A 245 22.96 -4.94 8.70
C GLY A 245 22.34 -5.48 7.41
N ILE A 246 21.64 -4.62 6.69
CA ILE A 246 20.97 -4.93 5.41
C ILE A 246 21.49 -3.99 4.33
N VAL A 247 21.89 -4.56 3.19
CA VAL A 247 22.17 -3.78 1.98
C VAL A 247 20.83 -3.44 1.32
N ALA A 248 20.36 -2.20 1.53
CA ALA A 248 19.01 -1.78 1.14
C ALA A 248 18.83 -1.60 -0.38
N GLU A 249 19.85 -1.12 -1.09
CA GLU A 249 19.75 -0.74 -2.51
C GLU A 249 19.22 -1.88 -3.43
N PRO A 250 19.71 -3.13 -3.35
CA PRO A 250 19.13 -4.23 -4.11
C PRO A 250 17.67 -4.53 -3.76
N LEU A 251 17.24 -4.31 -2.52
CA LEU A 251 15.85 -4.50 -2.11
C LEU A 251 14.95 -3.41 -2.70
N ILE A 252 15.42 -2.16 -2.72
CA ILE A 252 14.72 -1.01 -3.33
C ILE A 252 14.50 -1.28 -4.82
N GLN A 253 15.54 -1.67 -5.55
CA GLN A 253 15.43 -1.98 -6.99
C GLN A 253 14.47 -3.14 -7.27
N ARG A 254 14.49 -4.18 -6.44
CA ARG A 254 13.55 -5.31 -6.54
C ARG A 254 12.11 -4.86 -6.25
N LEU A 255 11.88 -4.02 -5.25
CA LEU A 255 10.56 -3.45 -4.95
C LEU A 255 10.04 -2.58 -6.10
N GLN A 256 10.86 -1.68 -6.66
CA GLN A 256 10.49 -0.84 -7.81
C GLN A 256 10.06 -1.67 -9.02
N LYS A 257 10.81 -2.73 -9.33
CA LYS A 257 10.44 -3.69 -10.39
C LYS A 257 9.11 -4.38 -10.05
N THR A 258 8.95 -4.84 -8.81
CA THR A 258 7.75 -5.54 -8.32
C THR A 258 6.50 -4.67 -8.40
N ILE A 259 6.60 -3.38 -8.07
CA ILE A 259 5.52 -2.40 -8.22
C ILE A 259 5.10 -2.28 -9.68
N THR A 260 6.07 -2.14 -10.59
CA THR A 260 5.81 -2.06 -12.04
C THR A 260 5.16 -3.34 -12.56
N ASP A 261 5.63 -4.51 -12.13
CA ASP A 261 5.05 -5.80 -12.50
C ASP A 261 3.59 -5.94 -11.99
N CYS A 262 3.31 -5.43 -10.79
CA CYS A 262 1.96 -5.42 -10.21
C CYS A 262 1.00 -4.48 -10.96
N GLU A 263 1.44 -3.26 -11.32
CA GLU A 263 0.65 -2.35 -12.15
C GLU A 263 0.37 -2.93 -13.55
N ASN A 264 1.36 -3.60 -14.15
CA ASN A 264 1.17 -4.33 -15.41
C ASN A 264 0.16 -5.48 -15.28
N ALA A 265 0.14 -6.17 -14.13
CA ALA A 265 -0.88 -7.18 -13.83
C ALA A 265 -2.28 -6.55 -13.77
N ALA A 266 -2.43 -5.38 -13.14
CA ALA A 266 -3.69 -4.64 -13.11
C ALA A 266 -4.18 -4.27 -14.52
N LEU A 267 -3.30 -3.76 -15.39
CA LEU A 267 -3.64 -3.45 -16.79
C LEU A 267 -4.07 -4.70 -17.58
N MET A 268 -3.43 -5.85 -17.31
CA MET A 268 -3.80 -7.12 -17.93
C MET A 268 -5.18 -7.61 -17.48
N LEU A 269 -5.50 -7.47 -16.19
CA LEU A 269 -6.82 -7.79 -15.65
C LEU A 269 -7.91 -6.90 -16.26
N GLU A 270 -7.65 -5.60 -16.38
CA GLU A 270 -8.55 -4.61 -16.97
C GLU A 270 -8.87 -4.91 -18.45
N SER A 271 -7.86 -5.36 -19.20
CA SER A 271 -7.99 -5.72 -20.62
C SER A 271 -8.36 -7.18 -20.89
N SER A 272 -8.64 -7.98 -19.86
CA SER A 272 -8.88 -9.44 -19.98
C SER A 272 -10.16 -9.82 -20.75
N GLY A 273 -11.12 -8.90 -20.86
CA GLY A 273 -12.44 -9.18 -21.44
C GLY A 273 -13.35 -10.04 -20.54
N ARG A 274 -12.95 -10.28 -19.28
CA ARG A 274 -13.81 -10.91 -18.27
C ARG A 274 -14.87 -9.92 -17.76
N GLU A 275 -15.93 -10.45 -17.13
CA GLU A 275 -17.05 -9.64 -16.67
C GLU A 275 -16.63 -8.57 -15.62
N PRO A 276 -17.22 -7.36 -15.64
CA PRO A 276 -16.88 -6.29 -14.70
C PRO A 276 -16.95 -6.66 -13.23
N ARG A 277 -17.83 -7.60 -12.86
CA ARG A 277 -17.96 -8.08 -11.48
C ARG A 277 -16.69 -8.76 -10.95
N ASP A 278 -15.88 -9.33 -11.84
CA ASP A 278 -14.60 -9.97 -11.50
C ASP A 278 -13.44 -8.98 -11.73
N THR A 279 -13.44 -8.28 -12.86
CA THR A 279 -12.30 -7.44 -13.26
C THR A 279 -12.14 -6.19 -12.43
N VAL A 280 -13.21 -5.45 -12.11
CA VAL A 280 -13.14 -4.21 -11.32
C VAL A 280 -12.51 -4.45 -9.93
N PRO A 281 -12.99 -5.40 -9.10
CA PRO A 281 -12.37 -5.66 -7.82
C PRO A 281 -10.96 -6.27 -7.94
N ALA A 282 -10.67 -7.09 -8.95
CA ALA A 282 -9.32 -7.62 -9.21
C ALA A 282 -8.31 -6.52 -9.53
N VAL A 283 -8.67 -5.59 -10.41
CA VAL A 283 -7.85 -4.43 -10.74
C VAL A 283 -7.63 -3.56 -9.52
N SER A 284 -8.71 -3.26 -8.76
CA SER A 284 -8.63 -2.44 -7.55
C SER A 284 -7.69 -3.06 -6.52
N GLY A 285 -7.89 -4.33 -6.14
CA GLY A 285 -7.03 -4.97 -5.14
C GLY A 285 -5.58 -5.14 -5.58
N THR A 286 -5.33 -5.31 -6.89
CA THR A 286 -3.96 -5.35 -7.44
C THR A 286 -3.26 -4.00 -7.32
N ARG A 287 -3.95 -2.89 -7.63
CA ARG A 287 -3.40 -1.52 -7.48
C ARG A 287 -3.17 -1.15 -6.01
N GLU A 288 -4.03 -1.62 -5.11
CA GLU A 288 -3.80 -1.47 -3.67
C GLU A 288 -2.56 -2.25 -3.20
N ASP A 289 -2.35 -3.48 -3.67
CA ASP A 289 -1.09 -4.21 -3.40
C ASP A 289 0.13 -3.45 -3.94
N ALA A 290 0.05 -2.90 -5.16
CA ALA A 290 1.13 -2.07 -5.73
C ALA A 290 1.42 -0.82 -4.88
N ARG A 291 0.39 -0.17 -4.33
CA ARG A 291 0.53 0.96 -3.41
C ARG A 291 1.20 0.54 -2.10
N VAL A 292 0.80 -0.59 -1.51
CA VAL A 292 1.48 -1.17 -0.33
C VAL A 292 2.96 -1.43 -0.61
N MET A 293 3.30 -1.99 -1.77
CA MET A 293 4.69 -2.24 -2.18
C MET A 293 5.49 -0.93 -2.33
N LYS A 294 4.85 0.13 -2.85
CA LYS A 294 5.46 1.47 -2.96
C LYS A 294 5.76 2.07 -1.60
N ILE A 295 4.80 2.05 -0.68
CA ILE A 295 5.02 2.53 0.70
C ILE A 295 6.16 1.75 1.35
N LEU A 296 6.23 0.42 1.16
CA LEU A 296 7.36 -0.37 1.66
C LEU A 296 8.69 0.05 1.03
N CYS A 297 8.71 0.30 -0.28
CA CYS A 297 9.91 0.76 -1.00
C CYS A 297 10.45 2.08 -0.43
N ASP A 298 9.56 3.04 -0.18
CA ASP A 298 9.91 4.31 0.44
C ASP A 298 10.35 4.11 1.90
N CYS A 299 9.72 3.19 2.65
CA CYS A 299 10.18 2.82 4.00
C CYS A 299 11.60 2.22 3.99
N VAL A 300 11.93 1.35 3.03
CA VAL A 300 13.28 0.75 2.90
C VAL A 300 14.30 1.81 2.47
N SER A 301 13.90 2.78 1.65
CA SER A 301 14.73 3.92 1.27
C SER A 301 15.06 4.78 2.49
N ILE A 302 14.04 5.16 3.28
CA ILE A 302 14.20 5.85 4.56
C ILE A 302 15.11 5.04 5.50
N PHE A 303 14.89 3.73 5.62
CA PHE A 303 15.70 2.85 6.47
C PHE A 303 17.19 2.88 6.10
N SER A 304 17.49 2.99 4.80
CA SER A 304 18.85 3.20 4.31
C SER A 304 19.36 4.60 4.60
N ASP A 305 18.58 5.63 4.28
CA ASP A 305 18.96 7.04 4.36
C ASP A 305 19.16 7.52 5.81
N THR A 306 18.56 6.85 6.78
CA THR A 306 18.77 7.13 8.20
C THR A 306 19.93 6.34 8.83
N GLY A 307 20.66 5.57 8.02
CA GLY A 307 21.74 4.69 8.50
C GLY A 307 21.27 3.51 9.35
N CYS A 308 19.96 3.29 9.50
CA CYS A 308 19.40 2.20 10.30
C CYS A 308 19.77 0.83 9.71
N ALA A 309 19.71 0.74 8.37
CA ALA A 309 20.02 -0.47 7.63
C ALA A 309 21.45 -0.96 7.88
N GLU A 310 22.42 -0.06 7.84
CA GLU A 310 23.85 -0.38 8.02
C GLU A 310 24.23 -0.55 9.50
N SER A 311 23.48 0.07 10.41
CA SER A 311 23.73 0.01 11.86
C SER A 311 23.14 -1.24 12.55
N GLY A 312 22.54 -2.16 11.79
CA GLY A 312 21.94 -3.39 12.32
C GLY A 312 20.66 -3.20 13.12
N ILE A 313 19.96 -2.07 12.96
CA ILE A 313 18.65 -1.85 13.59
C ILE A 313 17.64 -2.77 12.91
N GLU A 314 16.94 -3.60 13.69
CA GLU A 314 15.86 -4.45 13.15
C GLU A 314 14.79 -3.61 12.45
N PHE A 315 14.33 -4.09 11.29
CA PHE A 315 13.37 -3.34 10.47
C PHE A 315 12.05 -3.07 11.22
N GLU A 316 11.59 -4.00 12.06
CA GLU A 316 10.41 -3.79 12.92
C GLU A 316 10.58 -2.59 13.87
N LYS A 317 11.73 -2.51 14.55
CA LYS A 317 12.07 -1.38 15.44
C LYS A 317 12.11 -0.07 14.65
N PHE A 318 12.70 -0.09 13.46
CA PHE A 318 12.69 1.05 12.56
C PHE A 318 11.26 1.51 12.21
N LEU A 319 10.35 0.59 11.84
CA LEU A 319 8.95 0.94 11.53
C LEU A 319 8.25 1.58 12.74
N GLN A 320 8.55 1.13 13.97
CA GLN A 320 8.03 1.75 15.19
C GLN A 320 8.56 3.19 15.37
N MET A 321 9.84 3.44 15.10
CA MET A 321 10.43 4.79 15.12
C MET A 321 9.79 5.68 14.06
N LEU A 322 9.62 5.17 12.83
CA LEU A 322 8.99 5.90 11.74
C LEU A 322 7.54 6.27 12.07
N ARG A 323 6.79 5.37 12.69
CA ARG A 323 5.42 5.62 13.17
C ARG A 323 5.32 6.81 14.13
N GLN A 324 6.33 7.00 14.98
CA GLN A 324 6.35 8.13 15.92
C GLN A 324 6.42 9.48 15.19
N THR A 325 6.99 9.55 13.98
CA THR A 325 7.09 10.81 13.22
C THR A 325 5.75 11.33 12.76
N PHE A 326 4.81 10.44 12.40
CA PHE A 326 3.55 10.84 11.77
C PHE A 326 2.33 10.74 12.69
N THR A 327 2.46 10.13 13.87
CA THR A 327 1.33 9.98 14.79
C THR A 327 0.68 11.33 15.15
N GLY A 328 1.47 12.41 15.28
CA GLY A 328 0.95 13.76 15.52
C GLY A 328 0.42 14.49 14.27
N ALA A 329 0.86 14.07 13.08
CA ALA A 329 0.47 14.64 11.80
C ALA A 329 -0.76 13.95 11.18
N MET A 330 -1.04 12.71 11.58
CA MET A 330 -2.09 11.87 10.99
C MET A 330 -3.49 12.47 11.19
N PRO A 331 -4.23 12.76 10.11
CA PRO A 331 -5.60 13.23 10.21
C PRO A 331 -6.55 12.08 10.59
N ALA A 332 -7.71 12.40 11.19
CA ALA A 332 -8.69 11.41 11.63
C ALA A 332 -9.26 10.55 10.47
N ASN A 333 -9.26 11.08 9.26
CA ASN A 333 -9.71 10.40 8.05
C ASN A 333 -8.56 9.80 7.22
N ALA A 334 -7.35 9.66 7.81
CA ALA A 334 -6.20 9.07 7.14
C ALA A 334 -6.53 7.70 6.53
N ASN A 335 -6.08 7.52 5.30
CA ASN A 335 -6.21 6.32 4.50
C ASN A 335 -4.84 5.96 3.88
N ILE A 336 -4.81 4.95 3.02
CA ILE A 336 -3.58 4.50 2.39
C ILE A 336 -2.95 5.57 1.49
N ASP A 337 -3.74 6.42 0.83
CA ASP A 337 -3.23 7.50 -0.02
C ASP A 337 -2.46 8.53 0.79
N TRP A 338 -3.00 8.90 1.96
CA TRP A 338 -2.31 9.79 2.88
C TRP A 338 -0.97 9.19 3.36
N MET A 339 -0.93 7.88 3.63
CA MET A 339 0.30 7.20 4.04
C MET A 339 1.33 7.17 2.90
N ASP A 340 0.91 6.85 1.68
CA ASP A 340 1.75 6.89 0.47
C ASP A 340 2.37 8.28 0.29
N ASP A 341 1.56 9.33 0.36
CA ASP A 341 2.07 10.70 0.26
C ASP A 341 3.01 11.07 1.41
N TYR A 342 2.66 10.75 2.66
CA TYR A 342 3.48 11.11 3.81
C TYR A 342 4.85 10.44 3.75
N ILE A 343 4.87 9.12 3.54
CA ILE A 343 6.09 8.32 3.52
C ILE A 343 6.93 8.66 2.28
N GLY A 344 6.29 8.85 1.11
CA GLY A 344 6.98 9.29 -0.10
C GLY A 344 7.66 10.65 0.07
N ASN A 345 6.95 11.64 0.66
CA ASN A 345 7.53 12.95 0.96
C ASN A 345 8.70 12.87 1.95
N MET A 346 8.58 12.01 2.97
CA MET A 346 9.65 11.78 3.94
C MET A 346 10.88 11.11 3.28
N SER A 347 10.67 10.15 2.39
CA SER A 347 11.73 9.50 1.63
C SER A 347 12.45 10.50 0.72
N VAL A 348 11.73 11.37 0.02
CA VAL A 348 12.33 12.43 -0.82
C VAL A 348 13.11 13.41 0.04
N TYR A 349 12.58 13.83 1.19
CA TYR A 349 13.26 14.72 2.13
C TYR A 349 14.59 14.14 2.63
N LEU A 350 14.58 12.89 3.10
CA LEU A 350 15.79 12.24 3.62
C LEU A 350 16.79 11.93 2.49
N GLY A 351 16.32 11.42 1.35
CA GLY A 351 17.15 11.20 0.17
C GLY A 351 17.80 12.50 -0.32
N ALA A 352 17.10 13.63 -0.26
CA ALA A 352 17.68 14.92 -0.61
C ALA A 352 18.72 15.42 0.38
N ARG A 353 18.58 15.11 1.68
CA ARG A 353 19.61 15.40 2.69
C ARG A 353 20.87 14.57 2.51
N GLU A 354 20.71 13.31 2.10
CA GLU A 354 21.82 12.41 1.77
C GLU A 354 22.41 12.63 0.36
N GLY A 355 21.88 13.61 -0.40
CA GLY A 355 22.36 13.92 -1.75
C GLY A 355 21.96 12.91 -2.83
N LYS A 356 21.03 12.00 -2.53
CA LYS A 356 20.50 10.98 -3.46
C LYS A 356 19.38 11.51 -4.35
N THR A 357 18.67 12.54 -3.89
CA THR A 357 17.58 13.20 -4.63
C THR A 357 17.79 14.71 -4.65
N GLU A 358 17.27 15.38 -5.67
CA GLU A 358 17.30 16.83 -5.78
C GLU A 358 15.91 17.40 -5.56
N VAL A 359 15.81 18.52 -4.84
CA VAL A 359 14.57 19.24 -4.59
C VAL A 359 14.75 20.73 -4.91
N ALA A 360 13.66 21.43 -5.19
CA ALA A 360 13.70 22.87 -5.42
C ALA A 360 13.96 23.59 -4.09
N VAL A 361 15.06 24.35 -4.00
CA VAL A 361 15.44 25.08 -2.78
C VAL A 361 15.80 26.52 -3.10
N VAL A 362 15.03 27.45 -2.56
CA VAL A 362 15.37 28.88 -2.54
C VAL A 362 16.28 29.12 -1.33
N ASN A 363 17.58 29.28 -1.56
CA ASN A 363 18.57 29.46 -0.50
C ASN A 363 19.07 30.90 -0.45
N ASP A 364 18.17 31.85 -0.25
CA ASP A 364 18.48 33.27 -0.11
C ASP A 364 18.01 33.79 1.25
N PHE A 365 18.98 34.09 2.12
CA PHE A 365 18.78 34.68 3.44
C PHE A 365 19.25 36.15 3.51
N GLY A 366 19.57 36.79 2.38
CA GLY A 366 20.08 38.16 2.32
C GLY A 366 19.12 39.20 2.93
N TRP A 367 17.82 38.91 2.89
CA TRP A 367 16.76 39.76 3.44
C TRP A 367 16.65 39.70 4.98
N VAL A 368 17.13 38.62 5.62
CA VAL A 368 16.82 38.30 7.03
C VAL A 368 17.26 39.40 7.99
N LYS A 369 18.45 39.97 7.78
CA LYS A 369 18.97 41.02 8.66
C LYS A 369 18.09 42.28 8.63
N ALA A 370 17.75 42.76 7.43
CA ALA A 370 16.94 43.96 7.27
C ALA A 370 15.53 43.77 7.84
N VAL A 371 14.89 42.62 7.57
CA VAL A 371 13.53 42.34 8.05
C VAL A 371 13.50 42.11 9.57
N SER A 372 14.49 41.41 10.13
CA SER A 372 14.58 41.21 11.58
C SER A 372 14.80 42.53 12.34
N GLU A 373 15.67 43.42 11.86
CA GLU A 373 15.87 44.73 12.49
C GLU A 373 14.62 45.63 12.40
N ALA A 374 13.90 45.58 11.27
CA ALA A 374 12.64 46.29 11.08
C ALA A 374 11.51 45.76 11.98
N GLY A 375 11.54 44.47 12.34
CA GLY A 375 10.56 43.83 13.21
C GLY A 375 10.66 44.18 14.69
N CYS A 376 11.73 44.87 15.14
CA CYS A 376 11.91 45.25 16.55
C CYS A 376 10.82 46.22 17.04
N LYS A 377 10.02 45.80 18.03
CA LYS A 377 8.99 46.65 18.62
C LYS A 377 9.59 47.60 19.66
N SER A 378 9.03 48.80 19.78
CA SER A 378 9.36 49.74 20.85
C SER A 378 8.24 49.79 21.88
N SER A 379 8.60 49.78 23.17
CA SER A 379 7.66 49.89 24.28
C SER A 379 8.13 50.96 25.25
N ILE A 380 7.19 51.80 25.69
CA ILE A 380 7.43 52.89 26.63
C ILE A 380 7.97 52.35 27.98
N PHE A 381 7.53 51.16 28.40
CA PHE A 381 7.84 50.61 29.72
C PHE A 381 9.01 49.61 29.75
N SER A 382 9.39 49.06 28.60
CA SER A 382 10.40 47.99 28.51
C SER A 382 11.55 48.30 27.54
N GLY A 383 11.49 49.42 26.82
CA GLY A 383 12.50 49.85 25.86
C GLY A 383 12.28 49.30 24.46
N LYS A 384 13.23 49.58 23.55
CA LYS A 384 13.25 49.02 22.21
C LYS A 384 13.75 47.57 22.27
N GLU A 385 13.08 46.68 21.56
CA GLU A 385 13.57 45.32 21.33
C GLU A 385 14.88 45.34 20.53
N THR A 386 15.74 44.36 20.81
CA THR A 386 16.91 44.01 20.02
C THR A 386 16.79 42.59 19.50
N VAL A 387 17.36 42.32 18.34
CA VAL A 387 17.52 40.97 17.81
C VAL A 387 18.61 40.26 18.63
N ASN A 388 18.23 39.24 19.39
CA ASN A 388 19.17 38.45 20.20
C ASN A 388 19.79 37.30 19.41
N SER A 389 18.99 36.62 18.59
CA SER A 389 19.45 35.53 17.75
C SER A 389 18.58 35.38 16.51
N VAL A 390 19.19 34.87 15.45
CA VAL A 390 18.55 34.51 14.18
C VAL A 390 18.98 33.10 13.85
N GLU A 391 18.01 32.22 13.59
CA GLU A 391 18.27 30.88 13.05
C GLU A 391 17.67 30.78 11.66
N HIS A 392 18.46 30.32 10.69
CA HIS A 392 18.04 30.10 9.31
C HIS A 392 17.42 28.72 9.16
N ILE A 393 16.25 28.70 8.52
CA ILE A 393 15.41 27.52 8.37
C ILE A 393 14.99 27.40 6.91
N LEU A 394 14.94 26.16 6.41
CA LEU A 394 14.29 25.83 5.14
C LEU A 394 12.94 25.21 5.44
N LEU A 395 11.87 25.88 5.01
CA LEU A 395 10.49 25.49 5.24
C LEU A 395 9.92 24.84 3.96
N PRO A 396 9.43 23.59 4.00
CA PRO A 396 8.82 22.96 2.85
C PRO A 396 7.48 23.63 2.56
N CYS A 397 7.26 24.00 1.30
CA CYS A 397 6.02 24.58 0.82
C CYS A 397 5.56 23.86 -0.44
N TRP A 398 4.32 23.38 -0.46
CA TRP A 398 3.68 23.05 -1.72
C TRP A 398 3.51 24.34 -2.52
N THR A 399 3.88 24.30 -3.80
CA THR A 399 3.90 25.47 -4.68
C THR A 399 3.03 25.21 -5.90
N ALA A 400 2.26 26.22 -6.28
CA ALA A 400 1.43 26.20 -7.47
C ALA A 400 1.58 27.50 -8.26
N ALA A 401 1.54 27.41 -9.59
CA ALA A 401 1.39 28.57 -10.45
C ALA A 401 -0.04 29.10 -10.34
N ILE A 402 -0.18 30.42 -10.20
CA ILE A 402 -1.47 31.11 -10.15
C ILE A 402 -1.51 32.23 -11.19
N HIS A 403 -2.64 32.33 -11.89
CA HIS A 403 -2.97 33.45 -12.76
C HIS A 403 -4.20 34.16 -12.19
N PHE A 404 -4.11 35.48 -12.00
CA PHE A 404 -5.16 36.28 -11.40
C PHE A 404 -5.27 37.65 -12.06
N SER A 405 -6.43 38.31 -11.92
CA SER A 405 -6.63 39.68 -12.39
C SER A 405 -6.38 40.65 -11.23
N GLU A 406 -5.43 41.57 -11.36
CA GLU A 406 -5.29 42.64 -10.37
C GLU A 406 -6.50 43.59 -10.45
N GLN A 407 -7.30 43.64 -9.38
CA GLN A 407 -8.34 44.65 -9.24
C GLN A 407 -7.74 45.90 -8.60
N SER A 408 -7.42 46.90 -9.42
CA SER A 408 -6.96 48.21 -8.92
C SER A 408 -8.13 49.21 -8.82
N GLY A 409 -8.59 49.46 -7.58
CA GLY A 409 -9.45 50.60 -7.21
C GLY A 409 -10.97 50.44 -7.42
N ILE A 410 -11.73 51.34 -6.77
CA ILE A 410 -13.21 51.36 -6.62
C ILE A 410 -13.97 51.51 -7.97
N ILE A 411 -13.28 51.83 -9.07
CA ILE A 411 -13.89 52.03 -10.39
C ILE A 411 -13.30 51.00 -11.35
N TRP A 412 -14.16 50.09 -11.82
CA TRP A 412 -13.89 49.01 -12.77
C TRP A 412 -12.96 49.43 -13.91
N LYS A 413 -11.65 49.23 -13.74
CA LYS A 413 -10.69 49.13 -14.84
C LYS A 413 -10.51 47.66 -15.16
N LYS A 414 -10.51 47.31 -16.46
CA LYS A 414 -10.12 45.99 -16.96
C LYS A 414 -8.79 45.59 -16.31
N GLY A 415 -8.82 44.62 -15.38
CA GLY A 415 -7.62 44.15 -14.69
C GLY A 415 -6.60 43.59 -15.70
N GLN A 416 -5.34 43.98 -15.57
CA GLN A 416 -4.25 43.26 -16.23
C GLN A 416 -4.12 41.88 -15.59
N GLY A 417 -3.92 40.85 -16.40
CA GLY A 417 -3.61 39.52 -15.91
C GLY A 417 -2.21 39.53 -15.29
N ALA A 418 -2.13 39.19 -14.01
CA ALA A 418 -0.89 38.93 -13.29
C ALA A 418 -0.70 37.41 -13.12
N ALA A 419 0.56 37.00 -12.98
CA ALA A 419 0.94 35.63 -12.67
C ALA A 419 1.87 35.63 -11.46
N GLY A 420 1.90 34.53 -10.73
CA GLY A 420 2.76 34.37 -9.57
C GLY A 420 2.74 32.95 -9.03
N TYR A 421 3.16 32.80 -7.78
CA TYR A 421 3.15 31.54 -7.07
C TYR A 421 2.25 31.61 -5.84
N LEU A 422 1.48 30.55 -5.63
CA LEU A 422 0.73 30.30 -4.42
C LEU A 422 1.47 29.20 -3.64
N TYR A 423 1.79 29.49 -2.39
CA TYR A 423 2.46 28.58 -1.48
C TYR A 423 1.50 28.11 -0.40
N CYS A 424 1.64 26.86 0.02
CA CYS A 424 1.03 26.29 1.22
C CYS A 424 2.13 25.67 2.05
N GLU A 425 2.30 26.15 3.29
CA GLU A 425 3.25 25.56 4.23
C GLU A 425 2.95 24.06 4.40
N ALA A 426 3.99 23.23 4.27
CA ALA A 426 3.89 21.78 4.35
C ALA A 426 4.47 21.20 5.65
N GLY A 427 5.04 22.03 6.54
CA GLY A 427 5.66 21.60 7.80
C GLY A 427 4.66 21.27 8.92
N ARG A 428 3.39 21.68 8.79
CA ARG A 428 2.30 21.37 9.73
C ARG A 428 0.92 21.35 9.03
N PRO A 429 -0.04 20.54 9.50
CA PRO A 429 -1.37 20.42 8.87
C PRO A 429 -2.15 21.73 8.75
N ASP A 430 -1.98 22.64 9.70
CA ASP A 430 -2.64 23.94 9.80
C ASP A 430 -1.85 25.09 9.18
N GLY A 431 -0.74 24.80 8.48
CA GLY A 431 0.13 25.81 7.88
C GLY A 431 -0.56 26.77 6.90
N ASP A 432 -0.08 28.00 6.84
CA ASP A 432 -0.73 29.08 6.10
C ASP A 432 -0.51 28.99 4.57
N CYS A 433 -1.41 29.62 3.82
CA CYS A 433 -1.26 29.85 2.38
C CYS A 433 -0.96 31.33 2.11
N PHE A 434 -0.08 31.61 1.15
CA PHE A 434 0.25 32.97 0.74
C PHE A 434 0.64 33.04 -0.74
N ILE A 435 0.50 34.23 -1.34
CA ILE A 435 0.77 34.46 -2.76
C ILE A 435 1.94 35.42 -2.93
N GLU A 436 2.84 35.08 -3.84
CA GLU A 436 3.90 35.97 -4.35
C GLU A 436 3.65 36.31 -5.82
N PRO A 437 3.46 37.59 -6.17
CA PRO A 437 3.43 38.03 -7.56
C PRO A 437 4.73 37.69 -8.30
N GLY A 438 4.64 37.40 -9.59
CA GLY A 438 5.75 36.88 -10.41
C GLY A 438 6.95 37.82 -10.56
N GLU A 439 6.75 39.12 -10.30
CA GLU A 439 7.80 40.14 -10.37
C GLU A 439 8.62 40.24 -9.07
N THR A 440 8.23 39.55 -7.98
CA THR A 440 8.99 39.59 -6.73
C THR A 440 10.28 38.77 -6.81
N GLU A 441 11.29 39.16 -6.04
CA GLU A 441 12.56 38.44 -5.95
C GLU A 441 12.36 36.98 -5.50
N LEU A 442 11.42 36.74 -4.57
CA LEU A 442 11.05 35.40 -4.13
C LEU A 442 10.46 34.56 -5.26
N ALA A 443 9.58 35.12 -6.09
CA ALA A 443 9.01 34.42 -7.25
C ALA A 443 10.08 34.09 -8.30
N VAL A 444 10.98 35.04 -8.62
CA VAL A 444 12.09 34.81 -9.55
C VAL A 444 13.04 33.72 -9.03
N ASN A 445 13.39 33.75 -7.75
CA ASN A 445 14.24 32.75 -7.13
C ASN A 445 13.55 31.39 -7.04
N THR A 446 12.23 31.35 -6.84
CA THR A 446 11.43 30.12 -6.89
C THR A 446 11.47 29.49 -8.28
N ALA A 447 11.26 30.28 -9.34
CA ALA A 447 11.35 29.79 -10.71
C ALA A 447 12.73 29.15 -11.00
N ARG A 448 13.82 29.81 -10.61
CA ARG A 448 15.19 29.28 -10.74
C ARG A 448 15.39 27.99 -9.94
N ALA A 449 14.85 27.92 -8.72
CA ALA A 449 14.96 26.73 -7.88
C ALA A 449 14.20 25.52 -8.47
N ILE A 450 13.10 25.77 -9.17
CA ILE A 450 12.36 24.72 -9.89
C ILE A 450 13.14 24.25 -11.12
N GLU A 451 13.79 25.16 -11.85
CA GLU A 451 14.59 24.82 -13.04
C GLU A 451 15.92 24.15 -12.72
N ALA A 452 16.48 24.43 -11.54
CA ALA A 452 17.76 23.89 -11.07
C ALA A 452 17.61 23.35 -9.63
N PRO A 453 16.95 22.18 -9.46
CA PRO A 453 16.83 21.54 -8.16
C PRO A 453 18.23 21.12 -7.64
N LYS A 454 18.35 20.96 -6.33
CA LYS A 454 19.61 20.59 -5.66
C LYS A 454 19.36 19.77 -4.41
N SER A 455 20.40 19.11 -3.91
CA SER A 455 20.39 18.44 -2.60
C SER A 455 20.22 19.44 -1.45
N LEU A 456 19.63 18.97 -0.34
CA LEU A 456 19.39 19.70 0.91
C LEU A 456 20.62 19.75 1.84
N ALA A 457 21.85 19.74 1.31
CA ALA A 457 23.08 19.63 2.11
C ALA A 457 23.27 20.70 3.22
N GLU A 458 24.01 20.31 4.26
CA GLU A 458 24.15 20.71 5.69
C GLU A 458 24.11 22.19 6.14
N SER A 459 23.78 23.18 5.32
CA SER A 459 23.95 24.59 5.70
C SER A 459 22.79 25.24 6.48
N ALA A 460 21.62 24.61 6.59
CA ALA A 460 20.44 25.17 7.27
C ALA A 460 19.65 24.11 8.06
N LYS A 461 18.85 24.53 9.04
CA LYS A 461 17.85 23.68 9.69
C LYS A 461 16.70 23.42 8.72
N ILE A 462 16.36 22.16 8.46
CA ILE A 462 15.42 21.82 7.38
C ILE A 462 14.22 21.08 7.97
N VAL A 463 13.05 21.70 7.83
CA VAL A 463 11.79 21.16 8.33
C VAL A 463 11.31 20.04 7.40
N ALA A 464 10.86 18.93 7.96
CA ALA A 464 10.29 17.83 7.20
C ALA A 464 8.85 18.15 6.74
N PRO A 465 8.46 17.76 5.52
CA PRO A 465 7.09 17.88 5.05
C PRO A 465 6.18 16.85 5.73
N VAL A 466 5.02 17.29 6.21
CA VAL A 466 4.00 16.45 6.84
C VAL A 466 2.61 16.58 6.18
N VAL A 467 2.47 17.51 5.23
CA VAL A 467 1.24 17.75 4.46
C VAL A 467 1.39 17.16 3.07
N CYS A 468 0.40 16.38 2.62
CA CYS A 468 0.37 15.84 1.26
C CYS A 468 -0.09 16.85 0.21
N GLU A 469 0.17 16.56 -1.07
CA GLU A 469 -0.18 17.44 -2.19
C GLU A 469 -1.68 17.72 -2.24
N ASP A 470 -2.52 16.70 -2.10
CA ASP A 470 -3.96 16.84 -2.19
C ASP A 470 -4.53 17.71 -1.07
N HIS A 471 -3.98 17.57 0.15
CA HIS A 471 -4.35 18.44 1.26
C HIS A 471 -3.94 19.88 0.98
N ALA A 472 -2.70 20.11 0.51
CA ALA A 472 -2.23 21.45 0.16
C ALA A 472 -3.06 22.08 -0.96
N LYS A 473 -3.37 21.32 -2.02
CA LYS A 473 -4.23 21.73 -3.13
C LYS A 473 -5.63 22.11 -2.66
N TRP A 474 -6.21 21.36 -1.72
CA TRP A 474 -7.47 21.72 -1.09
C TRP A 474 -7.37 23.04 -0.31
N LYS A 475 -6.32 23.23 0.51
CA LYS A 475 -6.10 24.48 1.27
C LYS A 475 -5.90 25.67 0.35
N MET A 476 -5.10 25.52 -0.70
CA MET A 476 -4.86 26.54 -1.71
C MET A 476 -6.15 26.97 -2.42
N LYS A 477 -6.98 26.01 -2.84
CA LYS A 477 -8.28 26.30 -3.45
C LYS A 477 -9.21 27.03 -2.49
N LYS A 478 -9.24 26.61 -1.22
CA LYS A 478 -10.02 27.28 -0.18
C LYS A 478 -9.54 28.72 0.06
N PHE A 479 -8.23 28.92 0.21
CA PHE A 479 -7.62 30.24 0.36
C PHE A 479 -7.98 31.20 -0.78
N ILE A 480 -7.98 30.70 -2.02
CA ILE A 480 -8.41 31.48 -3.19
C ILE A 480 -9.89 31.81 -3.12
N ALA A 481 -10.74 30.83 -2.83
CA ALA A 481 -12.20 31.02 -2.77
C ALA A 481 -12.60 32.03 -1.69
N ASP A 482 -11.90 32.02 -0.55
CA ASP A 482 -12.15 32.93 0.58
C ASP A 482 -11.57 34.34 0.35
N SER A 483 -10.71 34.52 -0.67
CA SER A 483 -10.11 35.81 -1.00
C SER A 483 -10.90 36.61 -2.05
N GLN A 484 -11.30 37.83 -1.70
CA GLN A 484 -11.91 38.76 -2.65
C GLN A 484 -11.01 39.07 -3.85
N GLN A 485 -9.69 39.14 -3.64
CA GLN A 485 -8.72 39.50 -4.67
C GLN A 485 -8.46 38.35 -5.66
N TYR A 486 -8.59 37.10 -5.22
CA TYR A 486 -8.13 35.94 -6.00
C TYR A 486 -9.25 34.98 -6.42
N SER A 487 -10.51 35.19 -6.00
CA SER A 487 -11.67 34.27 -6.16
C SER A 487 -11.93 33.64 -7.55
N ASN A 488 -11.34 34.14 -8.64
CA ASN A 488 -11.47 33.59 -10.00
C ASN A 488 -10.15 33.05 -10.59
N SER A 489 -9.15 32.79 -9.74
CA SER A 489 -7.81 32.39 -10.20
C SER A 489 -7.75 30.90 -10.54
N HIS A 490 -6.92 30.56 -11.53
CA HIS A 490 -6.64 29.17 -11.86
C HIS A 490 -5.31 28.74 -11.22
N VAL A 491 -5.31 27.57 -10.58
CA VAL A 491 -4.15 27.01 -9.86
C VAL A 491 -3.64 25.79 -10.60
N LYS A 492 -2.33 25.72 -10.82
CA LYS A 492 -1.64 24.54 -11.34
C LYS A 492 -0.53 24.14 -10.37
N MET A 493 -0.67 22.99 -9.72
CA MET A 493 0.38 22.46 -8.84
C MET A 493 1.70 22.30 -9.60
N ILE A 494 2.80 22.66 -8.94
CA ILE A 494 4.16 22.51 -9.46
C ILE A 494 4.88 21.41 -8.70
N GLY A 495 4.84 21.48 -7.37
CA GLY A 495 5.56 20.55 -6.50
C GLY A 495 6.00 21.22 -5.21
N MET A 496 6.85 20.52 -4.46
CA MET A 496 7.40 21.02 -3.20
C MET A 496 8.65 21.88 -3.45
N VAL A 497 8.68 23.07 -2.83
CA VAL A 497 9.81 24.00 -2.83
C VAL A 497 10.17 24.31 -1.37
N TYR A 498 11.46 24.25 -1.04
CA TYR A 498 11.95 24.70 0.26
C TYR A 498 12.26 26.19 0.19
N LEU A 499 11.55 26.97 1.00
CA LEU A 499 11.70 28.42 1.09
C LEU A 499 12.56 28.81 2.30
N PRO A 500 13.33 29.91 2.20
CA PRO A 500 14.12 30.41 3.31
C PRO A 500 13.18 31.07 4.32
N ALA A 501 13.30 30.69 5.58
CA ALA A 501 12.58 31.27 6.72
C ALA A 501 13.57 31.58 7.85
N ALA A 502 13.24 32.53 8.72
CA ALA A 502 14.08 32.88 9.85
C ALA A 502 13.31 32.83 11.17
N LEU A 503 13.87 32.12 12.15
CA LEU A 503 13.45 32.20 13.54
C LEU A 503 14.23 33.33 14.22
N VAL A 504 13.53 34.37 14.65
CA VAL A 504 14.15 35.54 15.28
C VAL A 504 13.70 35.65 16.72
N ARG A 505 14.66 35.69 17.64
CA ARG A 505 14.39 35.97 19.05
C ARG A 505 14.61 37.45 19.31
N TYR A 506 13.55 38.14 19.69
CA TYR A 506 13.59 39.53 20.13
C TYR A 506 13.62 39.58 21.65
N ALA A 507 14.39 40.50 22.21
CA ALA A 507 14.34 40.78 23.64
C ALA A 507 14.43 42.26 23.93
N ASN A 508 13.84 42.65 25.06
CA ASN A 508 14.09 43.93 25.71
C ASN A 508 14.38 43.67 27.20
N LYS A 509 14.37 44.71 28.03
CA LYS A 509 14.69 44.58 29.46
C LYS A 509 13.70 43.73 30.27
N LYS A 510 12.50 43.45 29.75
CA LYS A 510 11.39 42.80 30.48
C LYS A 510 10.79 41.60 29.77
N THR A 511 10.90 41.52 28.45
CA THR A 511 10.20 40.51 27.63
C THR A 511 11.15 39.88 26.63
N GLN A 512 10.87 38.61 26.32
CA GLN A 512 11.41 37.92 25.15
C GLN A 512 10.23 37.45 24.30
N ARG A 513 10.38 37.53 22.98
CA ARG A 513 9.43 36.95 22.03
C ARG A 513 10.18 36.30 20.88
N VAL A 514 9.51 35.36 20.24
CA VAL A 514 10.00 34.66 19.05
C VAL A 514 9.10 35.06 17.89
N ALA A 515 9.68 35.34 16.73
CA ALA A 515 8.93 35.53 15.50
C ALA A 515 9.52 34.69 14.38
N TYR A 516 8.65 34.32 13.45
CA TYR A 516 8.98 33.53 12.27
C TYR A 516 8.76 34.42 11.07
N LEU A 517 9.83 34.63 10.32
CA LEU A 517 9.85 35.54 9.18
C LEU A 517 9.95 34.74 7.89
N LEU A 518 9.20 35.18 6.89
CA LEU A 518 9.29 34.75 5.49
C LEU A 518 9.75 35.92 4.61
N PRO A 519 10.29 35.64 3.42
CA PRO A 519 10.68 36.68 2.50
C PRO A 519 9.43 37.44 2.05
N ASN A 520 9.50 38.77 2.06
CA ASN A 520 8.53 39.69 1.46
C ASN A 520 7.08 39.70 2.01
N VAL A 521 6.80 38.95 3.08
CA VAL A 521 5.49 39.04 3.75
C VAL A 521 5.51 40.23 4.71
N ASN A 522 4.70 41.27 4.42
CA ASN A 522 4.55 42.48 5.24
C ASN A 522 4.14 42.15 6.69
N GLY A 523 5.12 41.83 7.53
CA GLY A 523 4.96 41.66 8.97
C GLY A 523 4.01 40.55 9.42
N SER A 524 3.61 39.62 8.55
CA SER A 524 2.90 38.42 8.99
C SER A 524 3.89 37.54 9.73
N GLU A 525 3.90 37.66 11.05
CA GLU A 525 4.48 36.65 11.92
C GLU A 525 3.70 35.36 11.62
N LEU A 526 4.36 34.31 11.09
CA LEU A 526 3.72 32.99 11.09
C LEU A 526 3.36 32.68 12.55
N ASN A 527 2.20 32.04 12.77
CA ASN A 527 1.82 31.54 14.09
C ASN A 527 2.99 30.77 14.72
N SER A 528 3.16 30.86 16.03
CA SER A 528 4.26 30.20 16.77
C SER A 528 4.50 28.77 16.26
N MET A 529 5.75 28.45 15.90
CA MET A 529 6.14 27.11 15.45
C MET A 529 7.02 26.46 16.51
N ASP A 530 6.49 25.51 17.27
CA ASP A 530 7.29 24.79 18.23
C ASP A 530 8.02 23.65 17.51
N PHE A 531 9.32 23.80 17.31
CA PHE A 531 10.13 22.79 16.63
C PHE A 531 10.42 21.60 17.55
N THR A 532 10.23 20.40 17.02
CA THR A 532 10.59 19.15 17.67
C THR A 532 11.58 18.38 16.81
N ASN A 533 12.59 17.78 17.45
CA ASN A 533 13.49 16.86 16.78
C ASN A 533 13.04 15.43 17.05
N VAL A 534 12.80 14.66 15.99
CA VAL A 534 12.55 13.23 16.06
C VAL A 534 13.78 12.51 15.51
N THR A 535 14.33 11.59 16.30
CA THR A 535 15.51 10.80 15.89
C THR A 535 15.05 9.50 15.25
N ILE A 536 15.53 9.23 14.03
CA ILE A 536 15.46 7.91 13.39
C ILE A 536 16.88 7.50 13.01
N GLY A 537 17.35 6.40 13.58
CA GLY A 537 18.74 5.96 13.39
C GLY A 537 19.73 7.08 13.72
N ASN A 538 20.54 7.44 12.73
CA ASN A 538 21.55 8.48 12.83
C ASN A 538 21.04 9.87 12.41
N SER A 539 19.79 9.96 11.92
CA SER A 539 19.21 11.19 11.39
C SER A 539 18.32 11.89 12.40
N GLN A 540 18.47 13.20 12.49
CA GLN A 540 17.56 14.09 13.22
C GLN A 540 16.59 14.76 12.26
N ILE A 541 15.30 14.51 12.44
CA ILE A 541 14.22 15.06 11.62
C ILE A 541 13.58 16.20 12.39
N LEU A 542 13.64 17.40 11.81
CA LEU A 542 13.02 18.59 12.38
C LEU A 542 11.56 18.67 11.94
N THR A 543 10.63 18.60 12.88
CA THR A 543 9.19 18.75 12.63
C THR A 543 8.64 19.97 13.39
N ILE A 544 7.46 20.44 12.99
CA ILE A 544 6.73 21.50 13.72
C ILE A 544 5.60 20.84 14.50
N SER A 545 5.61 20.99 15.81
CA SER A 545 4.51 20.60 16.70
C SER A 545 3.36 21.62 16.62
N LYS A 546 2.13 21.11 16.78
CA LYS A 546 0.88 21.88 16.72
C LYS A 546 0.77 22.92 17.81
#